data_AF-A0AAU4BRU3-F1
#
_entry.id   AF-A0AAU4BRU3-F1
#
_cell.length_a   1.000
_cell.length_b   1.000
_cell.length_c   1.000
_cell.angle_alpha   90.00
_cell.angle_beta   90.00
_cell.angle_gamma   90.00
#
_symmetry.space_group_name_H-M   'P 1'
#
loop_
_entity.id
_entity.type
_entity.pdbx_description
1 polymer ?
#
loop_
_entity_poly.entity_id
_entity_poly.type
_entity_poly.pdbx_seq_one_letter_code
_entity_poly.pdbx_strand_id
1 'polypeptide(L)'
;MAFDLTHDLDPALTRNLDLALDLTRNLDRACDLDLDLVLARDRARDIARALAALPVDASGADLTEVQVSDRALGAGVLDGVVWDEATRWPPSLREFVADRSEEIAAGVCRVRGGTERDPRAVPRR
;
A
#
# COMPACT_ATOMS: atom_id res chain seq x y z
N MET A 1 -28.00 54.88 -37.34
CA MET A 1 -27.40 53.53 -37.40
C MET A 1 -27.23 53.04 -35.98
N ALA A 2 -28.15 52.21 -35.49
CA ALA A 2 -28.18 51.71 -34.11
C ALA A 2 -28.87 50.34 -34.07
N PHE A 3 -28.28 49.34 -34.74
CA PHE A 3 -28.84 47.98 -34.83
C PHE A 3 -27.82 46.86 -34.58
N ASP A 4 -26.61 47.18 -34.11
CA ASP A 4 -25.51 46.21 -34.07
C ASP A 4 -25.24 45.59 -32.68
N LEU A 5 -25.52 46.34 -31.60
CA LEU A 5 -25.14 45.90 -30.24
C LEU A 5 -26.04 44.83 -29.63
N THR A 6 -27.35 44.82 -29.92
CA THR A 6 -28.28 43.86 -29.30
C THR A 6 -28.22 42.48 -29.96
N HIS A 7 -27.86 42.40 -31.24
CA HIS A 7 -27.74 41.14 -31.96
C HIS A 7 -26.38 40.45 -31.76
N ASP A 8 -25.32 41.19 -31.43
CA ASP A 8 -24.01 40.63 -31.05
C ASP A 8 -23.93 40.19 -29.59
N LEU A 9 -24.75 40.78 -28.70
CA LEU A 9 -24.84 40.38 -27.29
C LEU A 9 -25.47 39.00 -27.10
N ASP A 10 -26.42 38.60 -27.94
CA ASP A 10 -27.14 37.32 -27.83
C ASP A 10 -26.24 36.09 -28.13
N PRO A 11 -25.42 36.10 -29.20
CA PRO A 11 -24.42 35.07 -29.47
C PRO A 11 -23.30 35.04 -28.43
N ALA A 12 -22.85 36.20 -27.94
CA ALA A 12 -21.83 36.27 -26.91
C ALA A 12 -22.33 35.68 -25.58
N LEU A 13 -23.57 35.99 -25.19
CA LEU A 13 -24.21 35.42 -24.00
C LEU A 13 -24.39 33.90 -24.14
N THR A 14 -24.88 33.45 -25.29
CA THR A 14 -25.04 32.01 -25.59
C THR A 14 -23.71 31.27 -25.47
N ARG A 15 -22.64 31.79 -26.09
CA ARG A 15 -21.30 31.20 -26.00
C ARG A 15 -20.76 31.18 -24.57
N ASN A 16 -21.00 32.24 -23.78
CA ASN A 16 -20.58 32.29 -22.39
C ASN A 16 -21.34 31.27 -21.53
N LEU A 17 -22.63 31.05 -21.79
CA LEU A 17 -23.42 30.01 -21.12
C LEU A 17 -22.94 28.61 -21.50
N ASP A 18 -22.68 28.35 -22.77
CA ASP A 18 -22.12 27.07 -23.24
C ASP A 18 -20.77 26.79 -22.57
N LEU A 19 -19.88 27.79 -22.51
CA LEU A 19 -18.58 27.68 -21.84
C LEU A 19 -18.74 27.42 -20.33
N ALA A 20 -19.66 28.11 -19.66
CA ALA A 20 -19.92 27.89 -18.25
C ALA A 20 -20.44 26.47 -17.98
N LEU A 21 -21.34 25.96 -18.82
CA LEU A 21 -21.85 24.60 -18.71
C LEU A 21 -20.75 23.56 -18.97
N ASP A 22 -19.91 23.77 -19.97
CA ASP A 22 -18.78 22.88 -20.25
C ASP A 22 -17.75 22.89 -19.12
N LEU A 23 -17.49 24.05 -18.52
CA LEU A 23 -16.64 24.15 -17.34
C LEU A 23 -17.23 23.38 -16.15
N THR A 24 -18.52 23.55 -15.84
CA THR A 24 -19.19 22.82 -14.76
C THR A 24 -19.08 21.31 -14.99
N ARG A 25 -19.37 20.83 -16.21
CA ARG A 25 -19.24 19.40 -16.54
C ARG A 25 -17.81 18.89 -16.39
N ASN A 26 -16.82 19.70 -16.75
CA ASN A 26 -15.42 19.32 -16.61
C ASN A 26 -14.99 19.26 -15.14
N LEU A 27 -15.51 20.16 -14.30
CA LEU A 27 -15.28 20.13 -12.86
C LEU A 27 -15.94 18.91 -12.22
N ASP A 28 -17.20 18.61 -12.56
CA ASP A 28 -17.92 17.44 -12.06
C ASP A 28 -17.14 16.16 -12.39
N ARG A 29 -16.69 16.00 -13.63
CA ARG A 29 -15.85 14.86 -14.06
C ARG A 29 -14.52 14.79 -13.32
N ALA A 30 -13.89 15.94 -13.04
CA ALA A 30 -12.64 15.97 -12.30
C ALA A 30 -12.85 15.53 -10.84
N CYS A 31 -13.95 15.94 -10.22
CA CYS A 31 -14.33 15.49 -8.89
C CYS A 31 -14.65 13.99 -8.84
N ASP A 32 -15.40 13.48 -9.82
CA ASP A 32 -15.68 12.04 -9.93
C ASP A 32 -14.39 11.22 -10.06
N LEU A 33 -13.45 11.68 -10.90
CA LEU A 33 -12.15 11.02 -11.06
C LEU A 33 -11.31 11.06 -9.78
N ASP A 34 -11.27 12.20 -9.08
CA ASP A 34 -10.53 12.33 -7.82
C ASP A 34 -11.07 11.35 -6.76
N LEU A 35 -12.40 11.24 -6.66
CA LEU A 35 -13.04 10.27 -5.77
C LEU A 35 -12.69 8.82 -6.16
N ASP A 36 -12.77 8.49 -7.44
CA ASP A 36 -12.40 7.16 -7.92
C ASP A 36 -10.95 6.80 -7.62
N LEU A 37 -10.02 7.76 -7.76
CA LEU A 37 -8.61 7.57 -7.44
C LEU A 37 -8.38 7.36 -5.95
N VAL A 38 -9.06 8.11 -5.09
CA VAL A 38 -9.00 7.92 -3.63
C VAL A 38 -9.49 6.52 -3.26
N LEU A 39 -10.63 6.10 -3.80
CA LEU A 39 -11.18 4.76 -3.54
C LEU A 39 -10.27 3.65 -4.07
N ALA A 40 -9.69 3.81 -5.26
CA ALA A 40 -8.75 2.84 -5.82
C ALA A 40 -7.49 2.73 -4.96
N ARG A 41 -6.97 3.87 -4.47
CA ARG A 41 -5.80 3.90 -3.58
C ARG A 41 -6.08 3.21 -2.24
N ASP A 42 -7.24 3.47 -1.64
CA ASP A 42 -7.61 2.85 -0.37
C ASP A 42 -7.77 1.33 -0.52
N ARG A 43 -8.44 0.88 -1.60
CA ARG A 43 -8.53 -0.55 -1.92
C ARG A 43 -7.15 -1.18 -2.13
N ALA A 44 -6.26 -0.52 -2.88
CA ALA A 44 -4.91 -1.03 -3.09
C ALA A 44 -4.13 -1.14 -1.77
N ARG A 45 -4.31 -0.18 -0.86
CA ARG A 45 -3.68 -0.21 0.47
C ARG A 45 -4.23 -1.35 1.33
N ASP A 46 -5.53 -1.59 1.29
CA ASP A 46 -6.15 -2.68 2.04
C ASP A 46 -5.74 -4.05 1.50
N ILE A 47 -5.65 -4.20 0.18
CA ILE A 47 -5.08 -5.41 -0.45
C ILE A 47 -3.62 -5.59 -0.02
N ALA A 48 -2.80 -4.53 -0.08
CA ALA A 48 -1.40 -4.62 0.32
C ALA A 48 -1.24 -5.04 1.79
N ARG A 49 -2.09 -4.51 2.69
CA ARG A 49 -2.15 -4.93 4.09
C ARG A 49 -2.58 -6.39 4.26
N ALA A 50 -3.60 -6.82 3.52
CA ALA A 50 -4.08 -8.19 3.56
C ALA A 50 -3.00 -9.17 3.10
N LEU A 51 -2.29 -8.85 2.01
CA LEU A 51 -1.17 -9.64 1.51
C LEU A 51 0.00 -9.66 2.49
N ALA A 52 0.35 -8.52 3.11
CA ALA A 52 1.42 -8.46 4.10
C ALA A 52 1.10 -9.24 5.39
N ALA A 53 -0.17 -9.47 5.70
CA ALA A 53 -0.61 -10.28 6.83
C ALA A 53 -0.64 -11.79 6.54
N LEU A 54 -0.47 -12.22 5.27
CA LEU A 54 -0.42 -13.63 4.95
C LEU A 54 0.89 -14.23 5.48
N PRO A 55 0.85 -15.36 6.21
CA PRO A 55 2.05 -16.02 6.67
C PRO A 55 2.84 -16.52 5.45
N VAL A 56 4.13 -16.17 5.41
CA VAL A 56 5.07 -16.68 4.40
C VAL A 56 5.79 -17.87 5.00
N ASP A 57 5.62 -19.04 4.38
CA ASP A 57 6.38 -20.24 4.72
C ASP A 57 7.57 -20.36 3.76
N ALA A 58 8.77 -20.20 4.31
CA ALA A 58 10.04 -20.29 3.60
C ALA A 58 10.82 -21.57 3.97
N SER A 59 10.20 -22.51 4.68
CA SER A 59 10.83 -23.77 5.06
C SER A 59 11.43 -24.50 3.85
N GLY A 60 12.70 -24.91 3.97
CA GLY A 60 13.48 -25.56 2.91
C GLY A 60 13.87 -24.66 1.72
N ALA A 61 13.51 -23.39 1.71
CA ALA A 61 13.82 -22.50 0.59
C ALA A 61 15.30 -22.07 0.57
N ASP A 62 15.86 -21.93 -0.62
CA ASP A 62 17.16 -21.28 -0.81
C ASP A 62 16.97 -19.79 -1.10
N LEU A 63 17.27 -18.95 -0.12
CA LEU A 63 17.15 -17.50 -0.18
C LEU A 63 18.52 -16.80 -0.29
N THR A 64 19.60 -17.53 -0.55
CA THR A 64 20.97 -16.98 -0.53
C THR A 64 21.19 -15.80 -1.48
N GLU A 65 20.45 -15.74 -2.59
CA GLU A 65 20.50 -14.67 -3.60
C GLU A 65 19.53 -13.51 -3.31
N VAL A 66 18.71 -13.61 -2.26
CA VAL A 66 17.72 -12.58 -1.92
C VAL A 66 18.43 -11.37 -1.32
N GLN A 67 18.26 -10.23 -1.97
CA GLN A 67 18.74 -8.95 -1.46
C GLN A 67 17.62 -8.23 -0.72
N VAL A 68 17.82 -8.01 0.57
CA VAL A 68 16.92 -7.20 1.39
C VAL A 68 17.68 -5.95 1.83
N SER A 69 17.17 -4.78 1.47
CA SER A 69 17.74 -3.50 1.92
C SER A 69 17.45 -3.26 3.40
N ASP A 70 18.33 -2.53 4.09
CA ASP A 70 18.14 -2.16 5.51
C ASP A 70 16.80 -1.47 5.78
N ARG A 71 16.32 -0.66 4.82
CA ARG A 71 15.00 -0.02 4.90
C ARG A 71 13.86 -1.04 4.95
N ALA A 72 13.96 -2.13 4.19
CA ALA A 72 12.95 -3.18 4.17
C ALA A 72 13.02 -4.05 5.44
N LEU A 73 14.22 -4.32 5.97
CA LEU A 73 14.39 -4.96 7.27
C LEU A 73 13.79 -4.12 8.41
N GLY A 74 14.07 -2.81 8.42
CA GLY A 74 13.49 -1.88 9.40
C GLY A 74 11.97 -1.71 9.28
N ALA A 75 11.41 -2.01 8.10
CA ALA A 75 9.96 -2.03 7.88
C ALA A 75 9.29 -3.36 8.26
N GLY A 76 10.05 -4.34 8.77
CA GLY A 76 9.51 -5.62 9.22
C GLY A 76 9.17 -6.59 8.08
N VAL A 77 9.86 -6.54 6.93
CA VAL A 77 9.55 -7.40 5.77
C VAL A 77 9.67 -8.91 6.06
N LEU A 78 10.45 -9.29 7.07
CA LEU A 78 10.60 -10.67 7.50
C LEU A 78 9.65 -11.05 8.64
N ASP A 79 8.86 -10.11 9.17
CA ASP A 79 7.99 -10.37 10.30
C ASP A 79 6.94 -11.44 9.97
N GLY A 80 6.84 -12.47 10.82
CA GLY A 80 5.91 -13.58 10.62
C GLY A 80 6.39 -14.66 9.64
N VAL A 81 7.54 -14.48 8.98
CA VAL A 81 8.12 -15.51 8.10
C VAL A 81 8.45 -16.76 8.90
N VAL A 82 7.95 -17.91 8.45
CA VAL A 82 8.24 -19.24 9.00
C VAL A 82 9.41 -19.85 8.21
N TRP A 83 10.34 -20.47 8.93
CA TRP A 83 11.52 -21.10 8.35
C TRP A 83 11.97 -22.28 9.20
N ASP A 84 12.82 -23.13 8.63
CA ASP A 84 13.41 -24.30 9.27
C ASP A 84 14.92 -24.37 9.03
N GLU A 85 15.60 -25.36 9.63
CA GLU A 85 17.04 -25.56 9.45
C GLU A 85 17.46 -25.82 8.00
N ALA A 86 16.55 -26.28 7.14
CA ALA A 86 16.81 -26.50 5.72
C ALA A 86 16.78 -25.18 4.91
N THR A 87 16.22 -24.11 5.49
CA THR A 87 16.13 -22.78 4.88
C THR A 87 17.51 -22.11 4.82
N ARG A 88 17.92 -21.68 3.63
CA ARG A 88 19.24 -21.05 3.43
C ARG A 88 19.12 -19.54 3.33
N TRP A 89 19.50 -18.85 4.38
CA TRP A 89 19.53 -17.38 4.41
C TRP A 89 20.84 -16.81 3.83
N PRO A 90 20.77 -15.60 3.21
CA PRO A 90 21.94 -14.79 2.93
C PRO A 90 22.80 -14.63 4.19
N PRO A 91 24.14 -14.62 4.08
CA PRO A 91 25.02 -14.47 5.24
C PRO A 91 24.71 -13.25 6.11
N SER A 92 24.33 -12.13 5.48
CA SER A 92 23.94 -10.89 6.16
C SER A 92 22.66 -10.99 6.99
N LEU A 93 21.76 -11.93 6.66
CA LEU A 93 20.46 -12.08 7.32
C LEU A 93 20.45 -13.19 8.37
N ARG A 94 21.41 -14.12 8.36
CA ARG A 94 21.41 -15.29 9.26
C ARG A 94 21.32 -14.90 10.73
N GLU A 95 22.19 -14.00 11.18
CA GLU A 95 22.22 -13.57 12.58
C GLU A 95 20.94 -12.80 12.95
N PHE A 96 20.49 -11.91 12.08
CA PHE A 96 19.26 -11.13 12.28
C PHE A 96 18.02 -12.02 12.41
N VAL A 97 17.86 -12.98 11.49
CA VAL A 97 16.74 -13.93 11.51
C VAL A 97 16.80 -14.81 12.74
N ALA A 98 17.98 -15.34 13.09
CA ALA A 98 18.14 -16.18 14.28
C ALA A 98 17.79 -15.41 15.57
N ASP A 99 18.30 -14.19 15.75
CA ASP A 99 18.06 -13.37 16.95
C ASP A 99 16.57 -12.96 17.09
N ARG A 100 15.91 -12.67 15.97
CA ARG A 100 14.50 -12.25 15.97
C ARG A 100 13.52 -13.41 15.95
N SER A 101 13.95 -14.65 15.78
CA SER A 101 13.04 -15.78 15.68
C SER A 101 12.60 -16.34 17.02
N GLU A 102 11.40 -16.90 17.03
CA GLU A 102 10.88 -17.76 18.07
C GLU A 102 10.60 -19.16 17.48
N GLU A 103 10.91 -20.21 18.22
CA GLU A 103 10.55 -21.57 17.82
C GLU A 103 9.06 -21.79 18.09
N ILE A 104 8.31 -22.16 17.05
CA ILE A 104 6.86 -22.39 17.12
C ILE A 104 6.51 -23.89 17.10
N ALA A 105 7.42 -24.72 16.61
CA ALA A 105 7.41 -26.18 16.67
C ALA A 105 8.84 -26.69 16.53
N ALA A 106 9.09 -27.96 16.86
CA ALA A 106 10.43 -28.54 16.81
C ALA A 106 11.11 -28.33 15.44
N GLY A 107 12.19 -27.54 15.42
CA GLY A 107 12.94 -27.21 14.21
C GLY A 107 12.24 -26.25 13.24
N VAL A 108 11.12 -25.65 13.65
CA VAL A 108 10.36 -24.66 12.88
C VAL A 108 10.30 -23.35 13.67
N CYS A 109 10.90 -22.33 13.09
CA CYS A 109 11.03 -21.00 13.65
C CYS A 109 10.14 -20.01 12.91
N ARG A 110 9.69 -18.98 13.62
CA ARG A 110 9.00 -17.82 13.06
C ARG A 110 9.74 -16.56 13.47
N VAL A 111 10.01 -15.68 12.51
CA VAL A 111 10.56 -14.35 12.80
C VAL A 111 9.50 -13.54 13.55
N ARG A 112 9.82 -13.07 14.76
CA ARG A 112 8.90 -12.27 15.57
C ARG A 112 8.58 -10.96 14.88
N GLY A 113 7.28 -10.65 14.85
CA GLY A 113 6.80 -9.35 14.42
C GLY A 113 7.17 -8.25 15.41
N GLY A 114 7.58 -7.08 14.90
CA GLY A 114 7.75 -5.89 15.71
C GLY A 114 6.40 -5.39 16.24
N THR A 115 5.96 -5.83 17.42
CA THR A 115 4.79 -5.28 18.09
C THR A 115 5.15 -3.98 18.83
N GLU A 116 5.14 -2.85 18.13
CA GLU A 116 4.74 -1.60 18.80
C GLU A 116 3.22 -1.36 18.69
N ARG A 117 2.47 -2.23 18.00
CA ARG A 117 1.00 -2.23 18.04
C ARG A 117 0.40 -3.64 17.99
N ASP A 118 0.52 -4.38 19.09
CA ASP A 118 -0.56 -5.28 19.48
C ASP A 118 -1.25 -4.73 20.75
N PRO A 119 -2.42 -4.07 20.62
CA PRO A 119 -3.20 -3.62 21.78
C PRO A 119 -3.84 -4.78 22.58
N ARG A 120 -3.62 -6.05 22.19
CA ARG A 120 -4.15 -7.24 22.89
C ARG A 120 -3.10 -8.13 23.54
N ALA A 121 -1.85 -7.67 23.67
CA ALA A 121 -0.87 -8.38 24.50
C ALA A 121 -1.30 -8.30 25.98
N VAL A 122 -2.05 -9.31 26.44
CA VAL A 122 -2.36 -9.50 27.86
C VAL A 122 -1.04 -9.82 28.56
N PRO A 123 -0.60 -9.02 29.55
CA PRO A 123 0.59 -9.35 30.32
C PRO A 123 0.29 -10.59 31.17
N ARG A 124 0.98 -11.69 30.86
CA ARG A 124 0.99 -12.87 31.73
C ARG A 124 1.86 -12.54 32.95
N ARG A 125 1.22 -12.50 34.13
CA ARG A 125 1.88 -12.56 35.43
C ARG A 125 2.22 -14.00 35.79
#